data_AF-A0A3L7PQ50-F1
#
_entry.id   AF-A0A3L7PQ50-F1
#
_cell.length_a   1.000
_cell.length_b   1.000
_cell.length_c   1.000
_cell.angle_alpha   90.00
_cell.angle_beta   90.00
_cell.angle_gamma   90.00
#
_symmetry.space_group_name_H-M   'P 1'
#
loop_
_entity.id
_entity.type
_entity.pdbx_description
1 polymer ?
#
loop_
_entity_poly.entity_id
_entity_poly.type
_entity_poly.pdbx_seq_one_letter_code
_entity_poly.pdbx_strand_id
1 'polypeptide(L)'
;MCDVLTVGPGGTANGYQYGQISDAIAAASSGDTIHAAARSVYGSNFRYDAFDLGSGVDGLDLIWGNSPGVIEVDGNLKVGANSRMVFELTGTDNSRALTSGRVDYDTVLVYGNLTLNGLFAVSLGSTFVPSVGNRFELASTSGTITWSGTLGLHLTLPTLTAGQSWSTTVESGGLLGGQSLFITVVPAPGAMALLGAASMIGTGRRRR
;
A
#
# COMPACT_ATOMS: atom_id res chain seq x y z
N MET A 1 16.52 -18.58 -10.70
CA MET A 1 17.14 -17.31 -10.30
C MET A 1 16.00 -16.32 -10.40
N CYS A 2 15.59 -15.68 -9.31
CA CYS A 2 14.54 -14.65 -9.37
C CYS A 2 15.11 -13.47 -10.16
N ASP A 3 14.43 -13.08 -11.23
CA ASP A 3 14.81 -11.93 -12.04
C ASP A 3 14.04 -10.68 -11.62
N VAL A 4 14.57 -9.52 -11.98
CA VAL A 4 13.93 -8.23 -11.79
C VAL A 4 13.42 -7.73 -13.14
N LEU A 5 12.09 -7.73 -13.29
CA LEU A 5 11.43 -7.22 -14.49
C LEU A 5 11.14 -5.74 -14.30
N THR A 6 11.74 -4.89 -15.14
CA THR A 6 11.52 -3.44 -15.06
C THR A 6 10.39 -3.04 -15.99
N VAL A 7 9.41 -2.33 -15.44
CA VAL A 7 8.23 -1.87 -16.16
C VAL A 7 8.13 -0.38 -16.03
N GLY A 8 7.87 0.29 -17.15
CA GLY A 8 7.60 1.70 -17.09
C GLY A 8 7.09 2.24 -18.40
N PRO A 9 6.42 3.40 -18.35
CA PRO A 9 5.86 3.98 -19.55
C PRO A 9 6.94 4.28 -20.59
N GLY A 10 6.65 3.98 -21.86
CA GLY A 10 7.60 4.08 -22.97
C GLY A 10 8.51 2.86 -23.14
N GLY A 11 8.40 1.84 -22.27
CA GLY A 11 9.06 0.54 -22.42
C GLY A 11 10.57 0.65 -22.65
N THR A 12 11.08 -0.09 -23.63
CA THR A 12 12.52 -0.16 -23.95
C THR A 12 13.13 1.17 -24.33
N ALA A 13 12.34 2.11 -24.86
CA ALA A 13 12.82 3.44 -25.21
C ALA A 13 13.29 4.24 -23.98
N ASN A 14 12.78 3.91 -22.80
CA ASN A 14 13.15 4.52 -21.51
C ASN A 14 13.97 3.57 -20.62
N GLY A 15 14.51 2.48 -21.19
CA GLY A 15 15.31 1.49 -20.46
C GLY A 15 14.52 0.49 -19.63
N TYR A 16 13.19 0.46 -19.74
CA TYR A 16 12.34 -0.56 -19.14
C TYR A 16 12.22 -1.78 -20.06
N GLN A 17 12.12 -2.98 -19.49
CA GLN A 17 11.89 -4.18 -20.30
C GLN A 17 10.48 -4.20 -20.89
N TYR A 18 9.50 -3.69 -20.15
CA TYR A 18 8.08 -3.72 -20.53
C TYR A 18 7.42 -2.34 -20.40
N GLY A 19 6.42 -2.09 -21.27
CA GLY A 19 5.61 -0.88 -21.23
C GLY A 19 4.41 -0.96 -20.27
N GLN A 20 3.91 -2.17 -20.03
CA GLN A 20 2.75 -2.46 -19.17
C GLN A 20 3.10 -3.53 -18.13
N ILE A 21 2.43 -3.47 -16.97
CA ILE A 21 2.61 -4.46 -15.90
C ILE A 21 2.09 -5.83 -16.35
N SER A 22 1.00 -5.88 -17.11
CA SER A 22 0.45 -7.12 -17.68
C SER A 22 1.45 -7.88 -18.55
N ASP A 23 2.25 -7.17 -19.36
CA ASP A 23 3.28 -7.78 -20.20
C ASP A 23 4.40 -8.39 -19.35
N ALA A 24 4.81 -7.70 -18.28
CA ALA A 24 5.80 -8.22 -17.35
C ALA A 24 5.27 -9.44 -16.58
N ILE A 25 4.00 -9.42 -16.16
CA ILE A 25 3.34 -10.59 -15.53
C ILE A 25 3.37 -11.79 -16.48
N ALA A 26 3.09 -11.59 -17.77
CA ALA A 26 3.09 -12.67 -18.75
C ALA A 26 4.48 -13.25 -19.03
N ALA A 27 5.53 -12.46 -18.85
CA ALA A 27 6.91 -12.87 -19.04
C ALA A 27 7.61 -13.37 -17.76
N ALA A 28 7.02 -13.12 -16.59
CA ALA A 28 7.62 -13.43 -15.31
C ALA A 28 7.65 -14.94 -15.02
N SER A 29 8.68 -15.34 -14.29
CA SER A 29 8.88 -16.66 -13.69
C SER A 29 8.60 -16.63 -12.19
N SER A 30 8.39 -17.81 -11.59
CA SER A 30 8.01 -17.90 -10.18
C SER A 30 9.08 -17.27 -9.29
N GLY A 31 8.64 -16.40 -8.37
CA GLY A 31 9.51 -15.65 -7.47
C GLY A 31 10.14 -14.38 -8.07
N ASP A 32 9.80 -14.02 -9.30
CA ASP A 32 10.31 -12.79 -9.91
C ASP A 32 9.73 -11.52 -9.26
N THR A 33 10.47 -10.43 -9.35
CA THR A 33 10.06 -9.11 -8.87
C THR A 33 9.81 -8.17 -10.04
N ILE A 34 8.61 -7.62 -10.12
CA ILE A 34 8.23 -6.58 -11.06
C ILE A 34 8.50 -5.22 -10.42
N HIS A 35 9.48 -4.50 -10.94
CA HIS A 35 9.79 -3.12 -10.58
C HIS A 35 9.02 -2.17 -11.50
N ALA A 36 7.86 -1.70 -11.04
CA ALA A 36 7.05 -0.75 -11.79
C ALA A 36 7.49 0.69 -11.51
N ALA A 37 7.70 1.47 -12.56
CA ALA A 37 8.02 2.88 -12.45
C ALA A 37 6.90 3.61 -11.71
N ALA A 38 7.22 4.08 -10.50
CA ALA A 38 6.30 4.80 -9.63
C ALA A 38 6.50 6.31 -9.79
N ARG A 39 6.07 6.86 -10.94
CA ARG A 39 6.03 8.31 -11.15
C ARG A 39 5.12 8.67 -12.33
N SER A 40 3.94 9.19 -12.04
CA SER A 40 3.19 10.02 -12.98
C SER A 40 3.25 11.47 -12.47
N VAL A 41 3.86 12.37 -13.23
CA VAL A 41 3.79 13.82 -12.97
C VAL A 41 2.87 14.44 -14.01
N TYR A 42 1.86 15.18 -13.52
CA TYR A 42 0.99 16.14 -14.19
C TYR A 42 1.09 16.24 -15.72
N GLY A 43 0.04 15.79 -16.42
CA GLY A 43 -0.18 16.05 -17.85
C GLY A 43 0.32 14.98 -18.83
N SER A 44 0.78 13.83 -18.35
CA SER A 44 1.14 12.68 -19.19
C SER A 44 0.24 11.50 -18.86
N ASN A 45 -0.27 10.83 -19.90
CA ASN A 45 -1.14 9.66 -19.84
C ASN A 45 -0.39 8.42 -19.32
N PHE A 46 0.18 8.48 -18.11
CA PHE A 46 0.96 7.40 -17.51
C PHE A 46 0.12 6.63 -16.50
N ARG A 47 -0.77 5.80 -17.04
CA ARG A 47 -1.51 4.79 -16.30
C ARG A 47 -1.13 3.43 -16.84
N TYR A 48 -0.98 2.47 -15.96
CA TYR A 48 -0.96 1.07 -16.38
C TYR A 48 -2.38 0.65 -16.68
N ASP A 49 -2.55 -0.21 -17.68
CA ASP A 49 -3.86 -0.82 -17.94
C ASP A 49 -4.24 -1.75 -16.77
N ALA A 50 -5.52 -2.10 -16.67
CA ALA A 50 -6.00 -3.11 -15.73
C ALA A 50 -5.15 -4.39 -15.77
N PHE A 51 -4.77 -4.92 -14.60
CA PHE A 51 -3.99 -6.15 -14.49
C PHE A 51 -4.39 -7.01 -13.28
N ASP A 52 -4.09 -8.30 -13.40
CA ASP A 52 -4.29 -9.31 -12.35
C ASP A 52 -2.93 -9.94 -12.03
N LEU A 53 -2.33 -9.62 -10.88
CA LEU A 53 -1.09 -10.27 -10.46
C LEU A 53 -1.27 -11.79 -10.25
N GLY A 54 -2.51 -12.23 -10.01
CA GLY A 54 -2.85 -13.64 -9.86
C GLY A 54 -3.03 -14.41 -11.17
N SER A 55 -2.97 -13.74 -12.33
CA SER A 55 -2.90 -14.43 -13.62
C SER A 55 -1.47 -14.83 -13.98
N GLY A 56 -0.49 -14.29 -13.26
CA GLY A 56 0.91 -14.67 -13.37
C GLY A 56 1.23 -15.98 -12.68
N VAL A 57 2.51 -16.31 -12.69
CA VAL A 57 3.12 -17.38 -11.91
C VAL A 57 3.08 -17.09 -10.40
N ASP A 58 3.27 -18.12 -9.58
CA ASP A 58 3.26 -17.96 -8.12
C ASP A 58 4.48 -17.18 -7.61
N GLY A 59 4.28 -16.36 -6.58
CA GLY A 59 5.34 -15.66 -5.86
C GLY A 59 5.79 -14.35 -6.48
N LEU A 60 4.94 -13.71 -7.30
CA LEU A 60 5.29 -12.41 -7.89
C LEU A 60 5.23 -11.29 -6.86
N ASP A 61 6.32 -10.54 -6.78
CA ASP A 61 6.39 -9.27 -6.04
C ASP A 61 6.22 -8.10 -7.02
N LEU A 62 5.28 -7.20 -6.75
CA LEU A 62 5.19 -5.90 -7.42
C LEU A 62 5.69 -4.82 -6.46
N ILE A 63 6.74 -4.10 -6.87
CA ILE A 63 7.34 -3.02 -6.08
C ILE A 63 7.43 -1.71 -6.88
N TRP A 64 7.61 -0.62 -6.15
CA TRP A 64 7.73 0.73 -6.68
C TRP A 64 9.20 1.01 -7.05
N GLY A 65 9.48 1.18 -8.34
CA GLY A 65 10.83 1.41 -8.86
C GLY A 65 11.47 2.74 -8.42
N ASN A 66 10.68 3.70 -7.94
CA ASN A 66 11.12 4.97 -7.35
C ASN A 66 10.34 5.24 -6.05
N SER A 67 10.27 4.24 -5.19
CA SER A 67 9.66 4.37 -3.87
C SER A 67 10.29 5.50 -3.05
N PRO A 68 9.50 6.35 -2.35
CA PRO A 68 8.04 6.40 -2.40
C PRO A 68 7.49 6.99 -3.70
N GLY A 69 6.38 6.42 -4.20
CA GLY A 69 5.73 6.92 -5.40
C GLY A 69 4.27 6.51 -5.58
N VAL A 70 3.69 6.96 -6.68
CA VAL A 70 2.30 6.67 -7.05
C VAL A 70 2.26 5.77 -8.29
N ILE A 71 1.48 4.69 -8.20
CA ILE A 71 1.10 3.86 -9.35
C ILE A 71 -0.38 4.13 -9.66
N GLU A 72 -0.69 4.48 -10.90
CA GLU A 72 -2.05 4.62 -11.40
C GLU A 72 -2.42 3.44 -12.29
N VAL A 73 -3.60 2.86 -12.06
CA VAL A 73 -4.17 1.75 -12.83
C VAL A 73 -5.48 2.19 -13.46
N ASP A 74 -5.55 2.20 -14.78
CA ASP A 74 -6.77 2.47 -15.53
C ASP A 74 -7.62 1.18 -15.64
N GLY A 75 -8.68 1.11 -14.84
CA GLY A 75 -9.53 -0.08 -14.70
C GLY A 75 -9.27 -0.86 -13.41
N ASN A 76 -9.52 -2.17 -13.45
CA ASN A 76 -9.50 -3.02 -12.25
C ASN A 76 -8.08 -3.51 -11.92
N LEU A 77 -7.79 -3.61 -10.63
CA LEU A 77 -6.57 -4.23 -10.11
C LEU A 77 -6.95 -5.45 -9.28
N LYS A 78 -6.32 -6.60 -9.54
CA LYS A 78 -6.39 -7.76 -8.66
C LYS A 78 -5.01 -8.21 -8.23
N VAL A 79 -4.86 -8.45 -6.93
CA VAL A 79 -3.67 -9.06 -6.33
C VAL A 79 -4.02 -10.49 -5.97
N GLY A 80 -3.44 -11.45 -6.69
CA GLY A 80 -3.70 -12.88 -6.51
C GLY A 80 -3.13 -13.42 -5.21
N ALA A 81 -3.67 -14.55 -4.73
CA ALA A 81 -3.33 -15.13 -3.42
C ALA A 81 -1.82 -15.41 -3.22
N ASN A 82 -1.10 -15.68 -4.30
CA ASN A 82 0.33 -15.98 -4.29
C ASN A 82 1.19 -14.78 -4.73
N SER A 83 0.60 -13.59 -4.82
CA SER A 83 1.29 -12.36 -5.23
C SER A 83 1.38 -11.39 -4.06
N ARG A 84 2.37 -10.50 -4.11
CA ARG A 84 2.58 -9.48 -3.09
C ARG A 84 2.79 -8.11 -3.74
N MET A 85 2.16 -7.08 -3.20
CA MET A 85 2.50 -5.69 -3.48
C MET A 85 3.24 -5.11 -2.29
N VAL A 86 4.35 -4.41 -2.52
CA VAL A 86 5.19 -3.84 -1.46
C VAL A 86 5.11 -2.33 -1.47
N PHE A 87 4.70 -1.75 -0.34
CA PHE A 87 4.57 -0.31 -0.11
C PHE A 87 5.62 0.16 0.90
N GLU A 88 6.29 1.26 0.62
CA GLU A 88 7.20 1.91 1.56
C GLU A 88 6.58 3.17 2.16
N LEU A 89 6.80 3.39 3.46
CA LEU A 89 6.47 4.64 4.14
C LEU A 89 7.76 5.33 4.59
N THR A 90 8.00 6.55 4.17
CA THR A 90 9.18 7.35 4.57
C THR A 90 8.83 8.67 5.28
N GLY A 91 7.55 9.03 5.27
CA GLY A 91 6.97 10.22 5.87
C GLY A 91 5.45 10.15 5.82
N THR A 92 4.76 11.28 5.94
CA THR A 92 3.30 11.31 6.13
C THR A 92 2.54 12.15 5.10
N ASP A 93 3.22 12.91 4.25
CA ASP A 93 2.57 13.76 3.26
C ASP A 93 2.29 13.01 1.96
N ASN A 94 1.01 12.98 1.58
CA ASN A 94 0.53 12.44 0.31
C ASN A 94 -0.42 13.42 -0.41
N SER A 95 -0.42 14.68 0.02
CA SER A 95 -1.29 15.74 -0.53
C SER A 95 -1.09 15.99 -2.03
N ARG A 96 0.07 15.56 -2.57
CA ARG A 96 0.45 15.74 -3.96
C ARG A 96 0.33 14.46 -4.80
N ALA A 97 -0.29 13.40 -4.29
CA ALA A 97 -0.49 12.14 -5.01
C ALA A 97 -1.13 12.37 -6.39
N LEU A 98 -2.22 13.12 -6.43
CA LEU A 98 -3.01 13.40 -7.65
C LEU A 98 -2.44 14.51 -8.55
N THR A 99 -1.34 15.16 -8.14
CA THR A 99 -0.79 16.30 -8.89
C THR A 99 0.62 15.99 -9.40
N SER A 100 1.60 15.89 -8.52
CA SER A 100 2.98 15.68 -8.92
C SER A 100 3.49 14.26 -8.66
N GLY A 101 2.69 13.39 -8.04
CA GLY A 101 3.13 12.06 -7.62
C GLY A 101 4.34 12.10 -6.66
N ARG A 102 4.60 13.24 -6.04
CA ARG A 102 5.70 13.44 -5.08
C ARG A 102 5.11 13.26 -3.70
N VAL A 103 5.36 12.09 -3.13
CA VAL A 103 4.67 11.58 -1.95
C VAL A 103 5.72 11.04 -0.98
N ASP A 104 5.37 10.98 0.30
CA ASP A 104 6.24 10.44 1.33
C ASP A 104 6.04 8.94 1.54
N TYR A 105 5.01 8.35 0.93
CA TYR A 105 4.71 6.93 1.01
C TYR A 105 4.07 6.42 -0.28
N ASP A 106 4.26 5.13 -0.55
CA ASP A 106 3.70 4.48 -1.73
C ASP A 106 2.18 4.49 -1.71
N THR A 107 1.59 4.81 -2.86
CA THR A 107 0.14 4.80 -3.06
C THR A 107 -0.20 4.15 -4.38
N VAL A 108 -1.26 3.32 -4.40
CA VAL A 108 -1.87 2.84 -5.64
C VAL A 108 -3.24 3.51 -5.85
N LEU A 109 -3.44 4.05 -7.04
CA LEU A 109 -4.68 4.68 -7.48
C LEU A 109 -5.32 3.81 -8.54
N VAL A 110 -6.52 3.30 -8.28
CA VAL A 110 -7.21 2.33 -9.14
C VAL A 110 -8.49 2.95 -9.69
N TYR A 111 -8.52 3.26 -10.98
CA TYR A 111 -9.70 3.80 -11.68
C TYR A 111 -10.70 2.69 -12.05
N GLY A 112 -11.00 1.83 -11.08
CA GLY A 112 -11.86 0.65 -11.18
C GLY A 112 -11.86 -0.06 -9.84
N ASN A 113 -12.28 -1.33 -9.78
CA ASN A 113 -12.32 -2.09 -8.52
C ASN A 113 -10.95 -2.66 -8.15
N LEU A 114 -10.69 -2.78 -6.84
CA LEU A 114 -9.52 -3.45 -6.27
C LEU A 114 -9.94 -4.76 -5.60
N THR A 115 -9.31 -5.86 -6.00
CA THR A 115 -9.48 -7.18 -5.35
C THR A 115 -8.20 -7.57 -4.63
N LEU A 116 -8.28 -7.75 -3.32
CA LEU A 116 -7.19 -8.08 -2.41
C LEU A 116 -7.28 -9.56 -2.00
N ASN A 117 -6.66 -10.45 -2.77
CA ASN A 117 -6.55 -11.87 -2.40
C ASN A 117 -5.13 -12.25 -1.97
N GLY A 118 -4.11 -11.49 -2.40
CA GLY A 118 -2.71 -11.65 -2.01
C GLY A 118 -2.30 -10.82 -0.80
N LEU A 119 -1.00 -10.52 -0.73
CA LEU A 119 -0.38 -9.77 0.37
C LEU A 119 -0.05 -8.33 -0.02
N PHE A 120 -0.39 -7.40 0.86
CA PHE A 120 0.06 -6.02 0.84
C PHE A 120 1.11 -5.89 1.95
N ALA A 121 2.37 -5.84 1.58
CA ALA A 121 3.47 -5.71 2.52
C ALA A 121 3.85 -4.24 2.67
N VAL A 122 4.03 -3.79 3.89
CA VAL A 122 4.45 -2.42 4.21
C VAL A 122 5.85 -2.46 4.82
N SER A 123 6.75 -1.62 4.32
CA SER A 123 8.05 -1.34 4.90
C SER A 123 8.12 0.09 5.41
N LEU A 124 8.99 0.33 6.39
CA LEU A 124 9.33 1.68 6.84
C LEU A 124 10.70 2.04 6.29
N GLY A 125 10.85 3.27 5.79
CA GLY A 125 12.14 3.84 5.50
C GLY A 125 13.03 3.82 6.75
N SER A 126 14.34 3.66 6.55
CA SER A 126 15.30 3.39 7.65
C SER A 126 15.27 4.40 8.82
N THR A 127 14.85 5.63 8.58
CA THR A 127 14.76 6.70 9.60
C THR A 127 13.33 7.06 9.98
N PHE A 128 12.32 6.43 9.36
CA PHE A 128 10.92 6.79 9.58
C PHE A 128 10.33 6.01 10.75
N VAL A 129 9.84 6.73 11.75
CA VAL A 129 9.14 6.17 12.90
C VAL A 129 7.72 6.77 12.95
N PRO A 130 6.70 6.02 12.53
CA PRO A 130 5.31 6.45 12.63
C PRO A 130 4.92 6.75 14.08
N SER A 131 4.09 7.78 14.27
CA SER A 131 3.51 8.18 15.55
C SER A 131 2.02 7.88 15.61
N VAL A 132 1.49 7.70 16.81
CA VAL A 132 0.03 7.52 17.03
C VAL A 132 -0.75 8.64 16.36
N GLY A 133 -1.78 8.27 15.60
CA GLY A 133 -2.60 9.17 14.80
C GLY A 133 -2.10 9.36 13.36
N ASN A 134 -0.87 8.92 13.02
CA ASN A 134 -0.47 8.86 11.62
C ASN A 134 -1.33 7.85 10.87
N ARG A 135 -1.80 8.27 9.69
CA ARG A 135 -2.74 7.55 8.85
C ARG A 135 -2.26 7.61 7.41
N PHE A 136 -2.23 6.46 6.74
CA PHE A 136 -1.68 6.29 5.39
C PHE A 136 -2.73 5.66 4.49
N GLU A 137 -2.98 6.27 3.34
CA GLU A 137 -3.87 5.74 2.29
C GLU A 137 -3.06 4.92 1.30
N LEU A 138 -2.98 3.61 1.49
CA LEU A 138 -2.14 2.75 0.65
C LEU A 138 -2.76 2.53 -0.73
N ALA A 139 -4.09 2.42 -0.78
CA ALA A 139 -4.83 2.24 -2.00
C ALA A 139 -6.09 3.11 -2.00
N SER A 140 -6.35 3.76 -3.13
CA SER A 140 -7.58 4.51 -3.39
C SER A 140 -8.21 3.99 -4.67
N THR A 141 -9.51 3.78 -4.68
CA THR A 141 -10.26 3.31 -5.84
C THR A 141 -11.44 4.23 -6.16
N SER A 142 -11.80 4.36 -7.44
CA SER A 142 -13.07 4.99 -7.87
C SER A 142 -14.29 4.07 -7.69
N GLY A 143 -14.05 2.77 -7.49
CA GLY A 143 -15.05 1.72 -7.25
C GLY A 143 -14.96 1.17 -5.82
N THR A 144 -14.88 -0.16 -5.71
CA THR A 144 -14.88 -0.88 -4.43
C THR A 144 -13.61 -1.68 -4.19
N ILE A 145 -13.26 -1.86 -2.91
CA ILE A 145 -12.22 -2.78 -2.45
C ILE A 145 -12.90 -4.04 -1.93
N THR A 146 -12.51 -5.20 -2.44
CA THR A 146 -13.01 -6.50 -2.00
C THR A 146 -11.87 -7.41 -1.55
N TRP A 147 -12.12 -8.26 -0.57
CA TRP A 147 -11.17 -9.24 -0.06
C TRP A 147 -11.91 -10.47 0.46
N SER A 148 -11.21 -11.61 0.51
CA SER A 148 -11.72 -12.82 1.17
C SER A 148 -11.34 -12.83 2.65
N GLY A 149 -12.20 -13.32 3.54
CA GLY A 149 -11.83 -13.52 4.94
C GLY A 149 -11.54 -12.22 5.71
N THR A 150 -10.50 -12.23 6.55
CA THR A 150 -10.14 -11.12 7.43
C THR A 150 -9.08 -10.23 6.78
N LEU A 151 -9.35 -8.94 6.63
CA LEU A 151 -8.47 -7.97 5.96
C LEU A 151 -7.03 -7.97 6.50
N GLY A 152 -6.83 -8.12 7.81
CA GLY A 152 -5.51 -8.18 8.42
C GLY A 152 -4.64 -9.36 7.98
N LEU A 153 -5.22 -10.42 7.40
CA LEU A 153 -4.46 -11.55 6.82
C LEU A 153 -3.85 -11.20 5.46
N HIS A 154 -4.37 -10.17 4.80
CA HIS A 154 -3.87 -9.67 3.52
C HIS A 154 -2.81 -8.57 3.71
N LEU A 155 -2.42 -8.25 4.94
CA LEU A 155 -1.45 -7.20 5.24
C LEU A 155 -0.27 -7.76 6.04
N THR A 156 0.94 -7.46 5.57
CA THR A 156 2.18 -7.66 6.34
C THR A 156 2.68 -6.30 6.77
N LEU A 157 2.49 -5.97 8.05
CA LEU A 157 2.82 -4.65 8.59
C LEU A 157 4.08 -4.72 9.46
N PRO A 158 4.94 -3.70 9.42
CA PRO A 158 6.18 -3.67 10.18
C PRO A 158 5.86 -3.50 11.68
N THR A 159 6.74 -4.02 12.52
CA THR A 159 6.62 -3.83 13.98
C THR A 159 6.81 -2.36 14.33
N LEU A 160 5.93 -1.83 15.16
CA LEU A 160 6.00 -0.46 15.65
C LEU A 160 6.72 -0.37 17.00
N THR A 161 7.01 0.86 17.43
CA THR A 161 7.52 1.14 18.77
C THR A 161 6.59 0.58 19.84
N ALA A 162 7.15 0.16 20.98
CA ALA A 162 6.39 -0.38 22.11
C ALA A 162 5.20 0.52 22.50
N GLY A 163 4.03 -0.09 22.69
CA GLY A 163 2.79 0.63 23.02
C GLY A 163 2.00 1.13 21.82
N GLN A 164 2.42 0.85 20.59
CA GLN A 164 1.70 1.16 19.36
C GLN A 164 1.26 -0.12 18.62
N SER A 165 0.21 0.00 17.82
CA SER A 165 -0.25 -1.06 16.91
C SER A 165 -0.83 -0.46 15.64
N TRP A 166 -0.91 -1.25 14.58
CA TRP A 166 -1.62 -0.86 13.37
C TRP A 166 -3.11 -1.16 13.49
N SER A 167 -3.92 -0.23 13.01
CA SER A 167 -5.33 -0.43 12.69
C SER A 167 -5.50 -0.34 11.18
N THR A 168 -6.25 -1.26 10.59
CA THR A 168 -6.53 -1.26 9.16
C THR A 168 -8.02 -1.08 8.94
N THR A 169 -8.37 -0.17 8.02
CA THR A 169 -9.75 0.04 7.63
C THR A 169 -9.88 0.16 6.11
N VAL A 170 -11.02 -0.28 5.59
CA VAL A 170 -11.51 0.14 4.29
C VAL A 170 -12.72 1.02 4.53
N GLU A 171 -12.71 2.22 3.99
CA GLU A 171 -13.81 3.18 4.13
C GLU A 171 -14.10 3.88 2.80
N SER A 172 -15.29 4.46 2.68
CA SER A 172 -15.67 5.28 1.53
C SER A 172 -14.93 6.62 1.54
N GLY A 173 -14.53 7.10 0.36
CA GLY A 173 -13.79 8.35 0.17
C GLY A 173 -12.32 8.11 -0.20
N GLY A 174 -11.46 9.03 0.22
CA GLY A 174 -10.03 9.07 -0.13
C GLY A 174 -9.75 9.85 -1.43
N LEU A 175 -8.56 9.66 -1.99
CA LEU A 175 -8.06 10.41 -3.14
C LEU A 175 -8.95 10.28 -4.38
N LEU A 176 -9.48 9.09 -4.68
CA LEU A 176 -10.35 8.85 -5.84
C LEU A 176 -11.85 8.89 -5.53
N GLY A 177 -12.24 9.03 -4.27
CA GLY A 177 -13.63 9.22 -3.84
C GLY A 177 -14.51 7.96 -3.78
N GLY A 178 -14.04 6.79 -4.21
CA GLY A 178 -14.75 5.52 -4.07
C GLY A 178 -14.52 4.88 -2.70
N GLN A 179 -13.66 3.86 -2.63
CA GLN A 179 -13.19 3.27 -1.37
C GLN A 179 -11.67 3.39 -1.24
N SER A 180 -11.18 3.38 0.00
CA SER A 180 -9.76 3.50 0.26
C SER A 180 -9.32 2.60 1.40
N LEU A 181 -8.16 1.97 1.23
CA LEU A 181 -7.48 1.15 2.23
C LEU A 181 -6.55 2.04 3.04
N PHE A 182 -6.84 2.15 4.32
CA PHE A 182 -6.02 2.88 5.26
C PHE A 182 -5.33 1.95 6.25
N ILE A 183 -4.10 2.32 6.60
CA ILE A 183 -3.45 1.87 7.82
C ILE A 183 -3.22 3.07 8.73
N THR A 184 -3.49 2.88 10.02
CA THR A 184 -3.40 3.93 11.04
C THR A 184 -2.61 3.43 12.23
N VAL A 185 -1.71 4.25 12.74
CA VAL A 185 -1.01 3.98 13.99
C VAL A 185 -1.94 4.32 15.14
N VAL A 186 -2.28 3.33 15.95
CA VAL A 186 -3.13 3.49 17.14
C VAL A 186 -2.38 3.02 18.40
N PRO A 187 -2.79 3.44 19.60
CA PRO A 187 -2.26 2.87 20.83
C PRO A 187 -2.50 1.36 20.86
N ALA A 188 -1.50 0.60 21.32
CA ALA A 188 -1.66 -0.83 21.52
C ALA A 188 -2.82 -1.09 22.51
N PRO A 189 -3.66 -2.13 22.30
CA PRO A 189 -4.80 -2.41 23.17
C PRO A 189 -4.44 -2.47 24.67
N GLY A 190 -3.26 -3.00 25.01
CA GLY A 190 -2.76 -3.05 26.39
C GLY A 190 -2.35 -1.70 26.98
N ALA A 191 -1.91 -0.73 26.16
CA ALA A 191 -1.58 0.61 26.62
C ALA A 191 -2.84 1.38 27.09
N MET A 192 -3.96 1.17 26.39
CA MET A 192 -5.25 1.76 26.77
C MET A 192 -5.80 1.16 28.07
N ALA A 193 -5.64 -0.15 28.28
CA ALA A 193 -6.07 -0.82 29.51
C ALA A 193 -5.32 -0.30 30.76
N LEU A 194 -4.02 -0.01 30.63
CA LEU A 194 -3.21 0.53 31.73
C LEU A 194 -3.64 1.96 32.13
N LEU A 195 -3.95 2.82 31.14
CA LEU A 195 -4.50 4.16 31.41
C LEU A 195 -5.83 4.07 32.17
N GLY A 196 -6.70 3.14 31.77
CA GLY A 196 -7.96 2.88 32.45
C GLY A 196 -7.76 2.49 33.91
N ALA A 197 -6.84 1.57 34.20
CA ALA A 197 -6.53 1.14 35.56
C ALA A 197 -5.93 2.27 36.43
N ALA A 198 -5.05 3.09 35.87
CA ALA A 198 -4.43 4.20 36.61
C ALA A 198 -5.45 5.28 37.01
N SER A 199 -6.43 5.59 36.15
CA SER A 199 -7.49 6.56 36.47
C SER A 199 -8.42 6.10 37.61
N MET A 200 -8.67 4.80 37.71
CA MET A 200 -9.48 4.21 38.78
C MET A 200 -8.75 4.19 40.14
N ILE A 201 -7.43 4.01 40.15
CA ILE A 201 -6.64 4.03 41.39
C ILE A 201 -6.43 5.47 41.90
N GLY A 202 -6.26 6.45 41.00
CA GLY A 202 -6.08 7.86 41.36
C GLY A 202 -7.31 8.54 41.97
N THR A 203 -8.52 8.09 41.60
CA THR A 203 -9.78 8.65 42.13
C THR A 203 -10.17 8.08 43.49
N GLY A 204 -9.63 6.92 43.89
CA GLY A 204 -9.91 6.29 45.18
C GLY A 204 -9.20 6.93 46.39
N ARG A 205 -8.21 7.80 46.19
CA ARG A 205 -7.37 8.33 47.28
C ARG A 205 -7.78 9.72 47.81
N ARG A 206 -8.87 10.29 47.31
CA ARG A 206 -9.33 11.67 47.64
C ARG A 206 -10.54 11.74 48.60
N ARG A 207 -10.80 10.67 49.36
CA ARG A 207 -11.77 10.67 50.47
C ARG A 207 -11.12 10.15 51.75
N ARG A 208 -10.31 10.99 52.40
CA ARG A 208 -10.05 10.96 53.85
C ARG A 208 -9.79 12.38 54.31
#